data_AF-A0A495A8G3-F1
#
_entry.id   AF-A0A495A8G3-F1
#
_cell.length_a   1.000
_cell.length_b   1.000
_cell.length_c   1.000
_cell.angle_alpha   90.00
_cell.angle_beta   90.00
_cell.angle_gamma   90.00
#
_symmetry.space_group_name_H-M   'P 1'
#
loop_
_entity.id
_entity.type
_entity.pdbx_description
1 polymer ?
#
loop_
_entity_poly.entity_id
_entity_poly.type
_entity_poly.pdbx_seq_one_letter_code
_entity_poly.pdbx_strand_id
1 'polypeptide(L)'
;MRKIIPVGATAAALSLLLTGCGASGWDSVELSGEPSDGKAPSVSFETPLKVDEAKTKVLKEGAGPDIDPGDNVMLQAALYKGSDASPLGDTYSKGAGQVLTVNDQLKDQLPQMYDALTDAKEGEIIAYSSPETSGKAGDEKDDSTSVEVYQVTKRIMAPLKGEMKTPAKGMPGVKQDDKGTPTIAKPSGAEPKKLATDVLIEGDGETVKSSDTVVANYVGVRWADGKVFDSSYQKGTPVAFPLDHVIAGWKEGLAGKKVGSRVEIVVPTDKAYGTAKELGKDAQYPAGPLVFVVDVLGRTDTPAAAEKAPGAAPSSSAAPQGSGGASSQPRESAPGK
;
A
#
# COMPACT_ATOMS: atom_id res chain seq x y z
N MET A 1 36.58 57.12 -9.06
CA MET A 1 37.44 56.01 -8.61
C MET A 1 37.28 55.83 -7.10
N ARG A 2 36.49 54.85 -6.67
CA ARG A 2 36.39 54.45 -5.25
C ARG A 2 36.62 52.94 -5.19
N LYS A 3 37.63 52.56 -4.41
CA LYS A 3 38.23 51.23 -4.32
C LYS A 3 37.33 50.27 -3.54
N ILE A 4 37.23 49.04 -4.06
CA ILE A 4 36.62 47.87 -3.46
C ILE A 4 37.57 47.32 -2.37
N ILE A 5 37.04 46.97 -1.20
CA ILE A 5 37.74 46.25 -0.13
C ILE A 5 37.02 44.91 0.09
N PRO A 6 37.71 43.76 0.16
CA PRO A 6 37.08 42.44 0.27
C PRO A 6 36.71 42.10 1.72
N VAL A 7 35.56 41.45 1.90
CA VAL A 7 35.14 40.82 3.15
C VAL A 7 35.72 39.41 3.19
N GLY A 8 36.65 39.19 4.12
CA GLY A 8 37.23 37.88 4.45
C GLY A 8 36.57 37.28 5.69
N ALA A 9 36.38 35.96 5.62
CA ALA A 9 35.89 34.96 6.58
C ALA A 9 35.99 35.23 8.09
N THR A 10 34.99 34.74 8.83
CA THR A 10 35.24 33.84 9.98
C THR A 10 34.07 32.86 10.15
N ALA A 11 34.32 31.58 9.84
CA ALA A 11 33.46 30.48 10.24
C ALA A 11 33.86 30.07 11.66
N ALA A 12 32.93 30.20 12.60
CA ALA A 12 33.11 29.71 13.96
C ALA A 12 32.79 28.20 13.97
N ALA A 13 33.83 27.37 13.97
CA ALA A 13 33.72 25.96 14.29
C ALA A 13 33.53 25.81 15.81
N LEU A 14 32.28 25.66 16.25
CA LEU A 14 31.96 25.34 17.63
C LEU A 14 32.15 23.83 17.82
N SER A 15 33.33 23.43 18.31
CA SER A 15 33.64 22.05 18.67
C SER A 15 33.04 21.75 20.04
N LEU A 16 31.82 21.20 20.07
CA LEU A 16 31.23 20.62 21.27
C LEU A 16 31.77 19.20 21.44
N LEU A 17 32.76 19.04 22.31
CA LEU A 17 33.19 17.75 22.84
C LEU A 17 32.14 17.28 23.88
N LEU A 18 31.13 16.54 23.41
CA LEU A 18 30.22 15.78 24.28
C LEU A 18 30.92 14.51 24.74
N THR A 19 31.29 14.48 26.02
CA THR A 19 31.80 13.27 26.68
C THR A 19 30.65 12.58 27.39
N GLY A 20 30.23 11.42 26.86
CA GLY A 20 29.74 10.29 27.65
C GLY A 20 28.35 10.35 28.30
N CYS A 21 27.32 10.05 27.51
CA CYS A 21 26.35 9.01 27.84
C CYS A 21 26.11 8.29 26.53
N GLY A 22 26.37 6.98 26.45
CA GLY A 22 26.36 6.24 25.19
C GLY A 22 25.01 6.33 24.51
N ALA A 23 24.87 7.24 23.54
CA ALA A 23 23.76 7.24 22.61
C ALA A 23 23.79 5.87 21.93
N SER A 24 22.67 5.15 21.99
CA SER A 24 22.57 3.91 21.24
C SER A 24 22.77 4.24 19.76
N GLY A 25 23.38 3.37 18.96
CA GLY A 25 23.57 3.66 17.52
C GLY A 25 22.27 4.08 16.83
N TRP A 26 21.11 3.65 17.36
CA TRP A 26 19.77 4.09 16.96
C TRP A 26 19.53 5.60 17.04
N ASP A 27 20.05 6.26 18.07
CA ASP A 27 19.82 7.68 18.29
C ASP A 27 20.45 8.54 17.18
N SER A 28 21.48 8.01 16.51
CA SER A 28 22.16 8.66 15.37
C SER A 28 21.39 8.61 14.04
N VAL A 29 20.28 7.85 13.96
CA VAL A 29 19.50 7.70 12.73
C VAL A 29 18.79 9.01 12.40
N GLU A 30 19.16 9.63 11.28
CA GLU A 30 18.65 10.92 10.84
C GLU A 30 18.41 10.95 9.32
N LEU A 31 17.49 11.81 8.87
CA LEU A 31 17.34 12.10 7.45
C LEU A 31 18.54 12.91 6.95
N SER A 32 19.22 12.40 5.94
CA SER A 32 20.28 13.10 5.21
C SER A 32 19.78 13.71 3.89
N GLY A 33 18.58 13.33 3.46
CA GLY A 33 17.92 13.85 2.26
C GLY A 33 16.45 13.52 2.23
N GLU A 34 15.62 14.51 1.89
CA GLU A 34 14.17 14.36 1.81
C GLU A 34 13.75 13.53 0.59
N PRO A 35 12.61 12.83 0.66
CA PRO A 35 12.06 12.16 -0.50
C PRO A 35 11.56 13.20 -1.52
N SER A 36 11.53 12.80 -2.79
CA SER A 36 10.94 13.60 -3.87
C SER A 36 10.20 12.68 -4.85
N ASP A 37 9.57 13.23 -5.88
CA ASP A 37 8.80 12.46 -6.87
C ASP A 37 9.62 11.28 -7.45
N GLY A 38 9.23 10.06 -7.06
CA GLY A 38 9.89 8.82 -7.48
C GLY A 38 11.26 8.54 -6.85
N LYS A 39 11.70 9.31 -5.85
CA LYS A 39 13.00 9.15 -5.19
C LYS A 39 12.83 8.99 -3.68
N ALA A 40 13.42 7.91 -3.16
CA ALA A 40 13.46 7.61 -1.73
C ALA A 40 14.22 8.67 -0.91
N PRO A 41 13.88 8.84 0.39
CA PRO A 41 14.68 9.64 1.31
C PRO A 41 16.02 8.96 1.54
N SER A 42 17.07 9.72 1.82
CA SER A 42 18.34 9.17 2.31
C SER A 42 18.48 9.36 3.82
N VAL A 43 19.16 8.42 4.48
CA VAL A 43 19.45 8.47 5.92
C VAL A 43 20.94 8.41 6.19
N SER A 44 21.33 8.81 7.39
CA SER A 44 22.66 8.62 7.96
C SER A 44 22.53 8.07 9.38
N PHE A 45 23.46 7.21 9.77
CA PHE A 45 23.57 6.65 11.12
C PHE A 45 24.98 6.11 11.36
N GLU A 46 25.33 5.95 12.63
CA GLU A 46 26.56 5.26 13.05
C GLU A 46 26.50 3.78 12.68
N THR A 47 27.58 3.28 12.09
CA THR A 47 27.68 1.90 11.62
C THR A 47 28.78 1.13 12.35
N PRO A 48 28.64 -0.20 12.54
CA PRO A 48 27.45 -1.00 12.25
C PRO A 48 26.30 -0.70 13.24
N LEU A 49 25.08 -0.55 12.72
CA LEU A 49 23.89 -0.38 13.54
C LEU A 49 23.41 -1.72 14.07
N LYS A 50 23.18 -1.79 15.38
CA LYS A 50 22.56 -2.94 16.03
C LYS A 50 21.53 -2.47 17.05
N VAL A 51 20.34 -3.07 16.99
CA VAL A 51 19.29 -2.90 17.99
C VAL A 51 18.96 -4.23 18.65
N ASP A 52 18.77 -4.22 19.97
CA ASP A 52 18.45 -5.41 20.76
C ASP A 52 16.93 -5.59 20.97
N GLU A 53 16.14 -4.58 20.60
CA GLU A 53 14.68 -4.59 20.59
C GLU A 53 14.18 -3.78 19.38
N ALA A 54 12.92 -3.97 19.01
CA ALA A 54 12.32 -3.18 17.94
C ALA A 54 12.20 -1.71 18.37
N LYS A 55 12.65 -0.79 17.52
CA LYS A 55 12.64 0.65 17.77
C LYS A 55 12.03 1.41 16.61
N THR A 56 11.33 2.49 16.94
CA THR A 56 10.85 3.49 15.98
C THR A 56 11.42 4.86 16.32
N LYS A 57 11.55 5.73 15.32
CA LYS A 57 11.98 7.12 15.47
C LYS A 57 11.31 7.96 14.39
N VAL A 58 10.59 9.00 14.80
CA VAL A 58 10.09 10.00 13.85
C VAL A 58 11.30 10.79 13.34
N LEU A 59 11.61 10.66 12.05
CA LEU A 59 12.68 11.41 11.40
C LEU A 59 12.19 12.76 10.87
N LYS A 60 10.90 12.84 10.52
CA LYS A 60 10.23 14.07 10.10
C LYS A 60 8.74 13.97 10.40
N GLU A 61 8.21 14.94 11.13
CA GLU A 61 6.78 15.03 11.42
C GLU A 61 5.95 15.25 10.15
N GLY A 62 4.79 14.60 10.09
CA GLY A 62 3.79 14.85 9.06
C GLY A 62 3.03 16.16 9.31
N ALA A 63 2.52 16.76 8.24
CA ALA A 63 1.72 17.99 8.30
C ALA A 63 0.23 17.76 7.97
N GLY A 64 -0.14 16.54 7.60
CA GLY A 64 -1.49 16.17 7.24
C GLY A 64 -2.34 15.69 8.43
N PRO A 65 -3.50 15.08 8.14
CA PRO A 65 -4.40 14.55 9.16
C PRO A 65 -3.74 13.48 10.04
N ASP A 66 -4.23 13.37 11.28
CA ASP A 66 -3.89 12.27 12.19
C ASP A 66 -4.34 10.92 11.62
N ILE A 67 -3.57 9.88 11.93
CA ILE A 67 -3.88 8.49 11.62
C ILE A 67 -4.57 7.86 12.82
N ASP A 68 -5.80 7.39 12.62
CA ASP A 68 -6.62 6.79 13.67
C ASP A 68 -6.57 5.24 13.58
N PRO A 69 -6.71 4.51 14.71
CA PRO A 69 -6.95 3.08 14.68
C PRO A 69 -8.14 2.72 13.78
N GLY A 70 -7.92 1.76 12.87
CA GLY A 70 -8.88 1.32 11.84
C GLY A 70 -8.64 1.97 10.47
N ASP A 71 -7.86 3.05 10.38
CA ASP A 71 -7.48 3.63 9.10
C ASP A 71 -6.62 2.69 8.27
N ASN A 72 -6.65 2.92 6.96
CA ASN A 72 -5.63 2.42 6.08
C ASN A 72 -4.62 3.54 5.81
N VAL A 73 -3.36 3.20 5.61
CA VAL A 73 -2.31 4.15 5.24
C VAL A 73 -1.56 3.64 4.03
N MET A 74 -1.24 4.56 3.11
CA MET A 74 -0.34 4.28 2.00
C MET A 74 1.09 4.55 2.46
N LEU A 75 1.90 3.50 2.53
CA LEU A 75 3.30 3.58 2.90
C LEU A 75 4.21 3.50 1.67
N GLN A 76 5.20 4.38 1.64
CA GLN A 76 6.40 4.19 0.83
C GLN A 76 7.54 3.78 1.76
N ALA A 77 8.40 2.86 1.33
CA ALA A 77 9.49 2.33 2.12
C ALA A 77 10.83 2.45 1.39
N ALA A 78 11.90 2.68 2.16
CA ALA A 78 13.29 2.56 1.73
C ALA A 78 14.07 1.75 2.76
N LEU A 79 14.94 0.85 2.30
CA LEU A 79 15.68 -0.09 3.13
C LEU A 79 17.18 0.18 3.03
N TYR A 80 17.86 0.17 4.18
CA TYR A 80 19.28 0.45 4.33
C TYR A 80 20.00 -0.66 5.10
N LYS A 81 21.22 -1.01 4.67
CA LYS A 81 22.11 -1.93 5.40
C LYS A 81 22.58 -1.28 6.70
N GLY A 82 22.48 -2.01 7.80
CA GLY A 82 23.00 -1.55 9.11
C GLY A 82 24.52 -1.39 9.15
N SER A 83 25.24 -2.16 8.34
CA SER A 83 26.69 -2.28 8.41
C SER A 83 27.45 -1.10 7.80
N ASP A 84 26.88 -0.47 6.77
CA ASP A 84 27.54 0.61 6.01
C ASP A 84 26.57 1.71 5.54
N ALA A 85 25.30 1.66 5.94
CA ALA A 85 24.24 2.58 5.52
C ALA A 85 23.98 2.59 4.00
N SER A 86 24.42 1.57 3.25
CA SER A 86 24.12 1.48 1.83
C SER A 86 22.63 1.15 1.58
N PRO A 87 22.00 1.74 0.55
CA PRO A 87 20.62 1.44 0.21
C PRO A 87 20.49 0.05 -0.40
N LEU A 88 19.43 -0.67 -0.02
CA LEU A 88 19.09 -2.00 -0.51
C LEU A 88 17.93 -2.02 -1.50
N GLY A 89 17.03 -1.05 -1.40
CA GLY A 89 15.90 -0.91 -2.29
C GLY A 89 14.81 -0.01 -1.72
N ASP A 90 13.86 0.34 -2.58
CA ASP A 90 12.77 1.24 -2.24
C ASP A 90 11.50 0.94 -3.06
N THR A 91 10.37 1.47 -2.57
CA THR A 91 9.10 1.44 -3.30
C THR A 91 8.84 2.72 -4.09
N TYR A 92 9.57 3.81 -3.81
CA TYR A 92 9.39 5.13 -4.41
C TYR A 92 9.56 5.10 -5.93
N SER A 93 10.61 4.41 -6.40
CA SER A 93 10.93 4.21 -7.80
C SER A 93 9.88 3.40 -8.56
N LYS A 94 9.06 2.61 -7.85
CA LYS A 94 8.01 1.76 -8.40
C LYS A 94 6.63 2.43 -8.38
N GLY A 95 6.49 3.56 -7.69
CA GLY A 95 5.30 4.40 -7.61
C GLY A 95 4.12 3.83 -6.82
N ALA A 96 3.91 2.51 -6.80
CA ALA A 96 2.88 1.89 -5.97
C ALA A 96 3.38 1.74 -4.53
N GLY A 97 2.76 2.47 -3.60
CA GLY A 97 2.97 2.25 -2.17
C GLY A 97 2.25 1.00 -1.69
N GLN A 98 2.60 0.54 -0.50
CA GLN A 98 1.90 -0.54 0.17
C GLN A 98 0.79 0.01 1.04
N VAL A 99 -0.40 -0.57 0.93
CA VAL A 99 -1.50 -0.27 1.86
C VAL A 99 -1.30 -1.10 3.13
N LEU A 100 -1.29 -0.42 4.28
CA LEU A 100 -1.27 -1.05 5.59
C LEU A 100 -2.51 -0.61 6.37
N THR A 101 -3.17 -1.56 7.04
CA THR A 101 -4.31 -1.25 7.93
C THR A 101 -3.81 -1.13 9.36
N VAL A 102 -4.10 -0.01 10.02
CA VAL A 102 -3.71 0.26 11.41
C VAL A 102 -4.72 -0.39 12.35
N ASN A 103 -4.60 -1.68 12.61
CA ASN A 103 -5.57 -2.46 13.38
C ASN A 103 -4.89 -3.39 14.40
N ASP A 104 -5.69 -4.17 15.13
CA ASP A 104 -5.19 -5.11 16.14
C ASP A 104 -4.25 -6.16 15.54
N GLN A 105 -4.43 -6.55 14.27
CA GLN A 105 -3.50 -7.47 13.62
C GLN A 105 -2.11 -6.84 13.46
N LEU A 106 -2.04 -5.56 13.05
CA LEU A 106 -0.77 -4.85 13.01
C LEU A 106 -0.17 -4.72 14.41
N LYS A 107 -1.00 -4.44 15.42
CA LYS A 107 -0.56 -4.36 16.82
C LYS A 107 0.05 -5.66 17.32
N ASP A 108 -0.58 -6.79 16.99
CA ASP A 108 -0.11 -8.12 17.39
C ASP A 108 1.19 -8.51 16.67
N GLN A 109 1.39 -8.06 15.43
CA GLN A 109 2.55 -8.41 14.61
C GLN A 109 3.74 -7.46 14.80
N LEU A 110 3.49 -6.16 14.87
CA LEU A 110 4.49 -5.08 14.92
C LEU A 110 4.02 -3.97 15.87
N PRO A 111 4.01 -4.20 17.20
CA PRO A 111 3.43 -3.27 18.16
C PRO A 111 4.07 -1.89 18.12
N GLN A 112 5.39 -1.80 17.95
CA GLN A 112 6.09 -0.51 17.84
C GLN A 112 5.72 0.25 16.57
N MET A 113 5.44 -0.46 15.47
CA MET A 113 4.97 0.16 14.23
C MET A 113 3.51 0.60 14.38
N TYR A 114 2.68 -0.19 15.04
CA TYR A 114 1.30 0.20 15.38
C TYR A 114 1.29 1.49 16.19
N ASP A 115 2.04 1.53 17.31
CA ASP A 115 2.10 2.70 18.19
C ASP A 115 2.62 3.94 17.42
N ALA A 116 3.70 3.77 16.65
CA ALA A 116 4.25 4.85 15.84
C ALA A 116 3.23 5.37 14.82
N LEU A 117 2.47 4.50 14.15
CA LEU A 117 1.47 4.92 13.17
C LEU A 117 0.23 5.54 13.82
N THR A 118 -0.17 5.13 15.02
CA THR A 118 -1.32 5.75 15.72
C THR A 118 -1.01 7.15 16.25
N ASP A 119 0.26 7.47 16.46
CA ASP A 119 0.72 8.82 16.83
C ASP A 119 1.10 9.66 15.60
N ALA A 120 1.15 9.05 14.42
CA ALA A 120 1.62 9.68 13.19
C ALA A 120 0.58 10.57 12.51
N LYS A 121 1.09 11.42 11.63
CA LYS A 121 0.30 12.21 10.67
C LYS A 121 0.61 11.80 9.24
N GLU A 122 -0.32 12.06 8.32
CA GLU A 122 -0.01 12.02 6.89
C GLU A 122 1.19 12.94 6.57
N GLY A 123 2.13 12.40 5.80
CA GLY A 123 3.42 13.01 5.46
C GLY A 123 4.58 12.60 6.36
N GLU A 124 4.32 11.94 7.48
CA GLU A 124 5.35 11.56 8.46
C GLU A 124 6.35 10.55 7.90
N ILE A 125 7.61 10.68 8.32
CA ILE A 125 8.69 9.76 8.00
C ILE A 125 9.20 9.12 9.29
N ILE A 126 9.09 7.80 9.36
CA ILE A 126 9.40 6.98 10.52
C ILE A 126 10.53 6.03 10.16
N ALA A 127 11.60 6.01 10.95
CA ALA A 127 12.58 4.93 10.92
C ALA A 127 12.11 3.78 11.80
N TYR A 128 12.38 2.56 11.36
CA TYR A 128 12.17 1.32 12.09
C TYR A 128 13.39 0.41 11.98
N SER A 129 13.72 -0.27 13.08
CA SER A 129 14.70 -1.36 13.09
C SER A 129 14.30 -2.39 14.14
N SER A 130 14.64 -3.65 13.92
CA SER A 130 14.40 -4.72 14.89
C SER A 130 15.48 -5.79 14.84
N PRO A 131 15.68 -6.56 15.92
CA PRO A 131 16.63 -7.67 15.93
C PRO A 131 16.35 -8.70 14.83
N GLU A 132 15.08 -8.85 14.43
CA GLU A 132 14.67 -9.80 13.40
C GLU A 132 15.18 -9.44 12.00
N THR A 133 15.66 -8.22 11.76
CA THR A 133 16.27 -7.83 10.49
C THR A 133 17.76 -8.12 10.42
N SER A 134 18.37 -8.56 11.52
CA SER A 134 19.79 -8.95 11.59
C SER A 134 20.12 -10.02 10.55
N GLY A 135 21.19 -9.80 9.77
CA GLY A 135 21.63 -10.71 8.72
C GLY A 135 20.70 -10.85 7.51
N LYS A 136 19.51 -10.24 7.52
CA LYS A 136 18.54 -10.29 6.40
C LYS A 136 18.79 -9.21 5.33
N ALA A 137 19.67 -8.26 5.62
CA ALA A 137 19.98 -7.09 4.81
C ALA A 137 21.13 -7.33 3.79
N GLY A 138 21.25 -8.54 3.24
CA GLY A 138 22.13 -8.82 2.11
C GLY A 138 23.53 -9.36 2.42
N ASP A 139 23.88 -9.62 3.68
CA ASP A 139 25.10 -10.34 4.08
C ASP A 139 24.84 -11.18 5.35
N GLU A 140 24.60 -12.49 5.20
CA GLU A 140 24.27 -13.42 6.29
C GLU A 140 25.37 -13.58 7.37
N LYS A 141 26.54 -12.98 7.16
CA LYS A 141 27.69 -13.03 8.08
C LYS A 141 27.77 -11.82 9.01
N ASP A 142 26.88 -10.84 8.82
CA ASP A 142 26.84 -9.60 9.56
C ASP A 142 25.66 -9.61 10.54
N ASP A 143 25.90 -9.31 11.81
CA ASP A 143 24.87 -9.28 12.85
C ASP A 143 24.20 -7.90 12.99
N SER A 144 24.57 -6.92 12.17
CA SER A 144 23.91 -5.62 12.09
C SER A 144 22.45 -5.73 11.63
N THR A 145 21.61 -4.87 12.18
CA THR A 145 20.18 -4.77 11.87
C THR A 145 19.97 -3.74 10.75
N SER A 146 19.00 -3.96 9.86
CA SER A 146 18.65 -2.96 8.84
C SER A 146 17.97 -1.73 9.44
N VAL A 147 18.01 -0.62 8.69
CA VAL A 147 17.12 0.53 8.91
C VAL A 147 16.08 0.54 7.79
N GLU A 148 14.82 0.48 8.18
CA GLU A 148 13.67 0.67 7.31
C GLU A 148 13.12 2.08 7.52
N VAL A 149 12.88 2.81 6.44
CA VAL A 149 12.32 4.16 6.48
C VAL A 149 10.98 4.13 5.80
N TYR A 150 9.93 4.39 6.56
CA TYR A 150 8.55 4.42 6.11
C TYR A 150 8.06 5.85 6.02
N GLN A 151 7.43 6.22 4.91
CA GLN A 151 6.70 7.46 4.78
C GLN A 151 5.20 7.18 4.66
N VAL A 152 4.42 7.79 5.54
CA VAL A 152 2.96 7.82 5.45
C VAL A 152 2.57 8.81 4.35
N THR A 153 2.45 8.35 3.12
CA THR A 153 2.20 9.25 1.97
C THR A 153 0.75 9.68 1.87
N LYS A 154 -0.18 8.86 2.37
CA LYS A 154 -1.61 9.18 2.36
C LYS A 154 -2.33 8.44 3.49
N ARG A 155 -3.17 9.14 4.22
CA ARG A 155 -4.23 8.53 5.02
C ARG A 155 -5.36 8.10 4.09
N ILE A 156 -5.78 6.85 4.19
CA ILE A 156 -6.84 6.23 3.40
C ILE A 156 -7.99 5.88 4.34
N MET A 157 -9.15 6.49 4.11
CA MET A 157 -10.30 6.35 4.99
C MET A 157 -10.81 4.90 5.07
N ALA A 158 -11.30 4.50 6.25
CA ALA A 158 -12.20 3.37 6.40
C ALA A 158 -13.20 3.61 7.54
N PRO A 159 -14.43 3.04 7.48
CA PRO A 159 -15.18 2.59 6.30
C PRO A 159 -15.84 3.78 5.55
N LEU A 160 -16.49 3.51 4.41
CA LEU A 160 -17.27 4.53 3.70
C LEU A 160 -18.37 5.11 4.59
N LYS A 161 -18.63 6.42 4.44
CA LYS A 161 -19.73 7.14 5.10
C LYS A 161 -20.86 7.38 4.11
N GLY A 162 -22.11 7.29 4.58
CA GLY A 162 -23.29 7.64 3.80
C GLY A 162 -24.27 6.50 3.57
N GLU A 163 -25.46 6.85 3.12
CA GLU A 163 -26.53 5.90 2.83
C GLU A 163 -26.38 5.31 1.42
N MET A 164 -26.43 3.97 1.33
CA MET A 164 -26.44 3.26 0.06
C MET A 164 -27.79 3.43 -0.64
N LYS A 165 -27.77 4.04 -1.82
CA LYS A 165 -28.92 4.14 -2.73
C LYS A 165 -29.18 2.81 -3.42
N THR A 166 -30.43 2.62 -3.84
CA THR A 166 -30.80 1.49 -4.71
C THR A 166 -30.14 1.65 -6.08
N PRO A 167 -29.53 0.59 -6.64
CA PRO A 167 -28.98 0.62 -7.99
C PRO A 167 -29.99 1.08 -9.06
N ALA A 168 -29.49 1.78 -10.06
CA ALA A 168 -30.24 2.25 -11.21
C ALA A 168 -30.95 1.09 -11.93
N LYS A 169 -32.10 1.40 -12.55
CA LYS A 169 -32.92 0.40 -13.24
C LYS A 169 -32.11 -0.36 -14.30
N GLY A 170 -32.09 -1.68 -14.18
CA GLY A 170 -31.37 -2.56 -15.10
C GLY A 170 -29.97 -2.95 -14.63
N MET A 171 -29.46 -2.34 -13.56
CA MET A 171 -28.28 -2.81 -12.85
C MET A 171 -28.67 -3.95 -11.89
N PRO A 172 -27.75 -4.89 -11.61
CA PRO A 172 -27.93 -5.86 -10.54
C PRO A 172 -28.23 -5.18 -9.18
N GLY A 173 -28.99 -5.88 -8.33
CA GLY A 173 -29.22 -5.38 -6.97
C GLY A 173 -27.95 -5.49 -6.13
N VAL A 174 -27.67 -4.48 -5.31
CA VAL A 174 -26.54 -4.47 -4.36
C VAL A 174 -27.08 -4.32 -2.95
N LYS A 175 -26.55 -5.10 -2.02
CA LYS A 175 -26.81 -5.00 -0.58
C LYS A 175 -25.48 -4.86 0.16
N GLN A 176 -25.52 -4.45 1.42
CA GLN A 176 -24.35 -4.48 2.31
C GLN A 176 -24.71 -5.13 3.64
N ASP A 177 -23.73 -5.78 4.27
CA ASP A 177 -23.85 -6.27 5.64
C ASP A 177 -23.52 -5.17 6.67
N ASP A 178 -23.59 -5.49 7.96
CA ASP A 178 -23.33 -4.55 9.07
C ASP A 178 -21.87 -4.06 9.11
N LYS A 179 -20.95 -4.75 8.41
CA LYS A 179 -19.54 -4.34 8.25
C LYS A 179 -19.33 -3.53 6.97
N GLY A 180 -20.39 -3.25 6.22
CA GLY A 180 -20.36 -2.54 4.95
C GLY A 180 -19.94 -3.41 3.77
N THR A 181 -19.73 -4.71 3.91
CA THR A 181 -19.31 -5.59 2.80
C THR A 181 -20.43 -5.71 1.76
N PRO A 182 -20.20 -5.33 0.49
CA PRO A 182 -21.23 -5.40 -0.53
C PRO A 182 -21.44 -6.82 -1.03
N THR A 183 -22.70 -7.17 -1.32
CA THR A 183 -23.09 -8.37 -2.05
C THR A 183 -23.85 -8.00 -3.30
N ILE A 184 -23.44 -8.54 -4.44
CA ILE A 184 -24.05 -8.30 -5.75
C ILE A 184 -25.03 -9.44 -6.03
N ALA A 185 -26.29 -9.11 -6.31
CA ALA A 185 -27.29 -10.06 -6.74
C ALA A 185 -26.91 -10.66 -8.10
N LYS A 186 -27.32 -11.91 -8.37
CA LYS A 186 -27.04 -12.56 -9.66
C LYS A 186 -27.55 -11.68 -10.82
N PRO A 187 -26.68 -11.29 -11.76
CA PRO A 187 -27.11 -10.53 -12.93
C PRO A 187 -28.11 -11.32 -13.78
N SER A 188 -29.00 -10.60 -14.47
CA SER A 188 -30.04 -11.20 -15.29
C SER A 188 -30.31 -10.38 -16.55
N GLY A 189 -30.96 -11.01 -17.54
CA GLY A 189 -31.22 -10.39 -18.83
C GLY A 189 -30.10 -10.63 -19.85
N ALA A 190 -30.14 -9.86 -20.94
CA ALA A 190 -29.14 -9.94 -22.00
C ALA A 190 -27.78 -9.41 -21.53
N GLU A 191 -26.70 -9.97 -22.07
CA GLU A 191 -25.36 -9.49 -21.78
C GLU A 191 -25.20 -8.00 -22.11
N PRO A 192 -24.52 -7.22 -21.25
CA PRO A 192 -24.31 -5.80 -21.48
C PRO A 192 -23.42 -5.59 -22.71
N LYS A 193 -23.85 -4.66 -23.57
CA LYS A 193 -23.09 -4.21 -24.75
C LYS A 193 -22.36 -2.89 -24.55
N LYS A 194 -22.60 -2.24 -23.40
CA LYS A 194 -22.04 -0.94 -23.05
C LYS A 194 -21.68 -0.95 -21.57
N LEU A 195 -20.65 -0.18 -21.23
CA LEU A 195 -20.32 0.12 -19.84
C LEU A 195 -21.49 0.88 -19.21
N ALA A 196 -21.89 0.46 -18.02
CA ALA A 196 -22.82 1.19 -17.18
C ALA A 196 -22.21 1.35 -15.78
N THR A 197 -22.38 2.54 -15.21
CA THR A 197 -21.87 2.89 -13.88
C THR A 197 -22.97 3.54 -13.08
N ASP A 198 -23.05 3.20 -11.79
CA ASP A 198 -23.93 3.89 -10.85
C ASP A 198 -23.20 4.19 -9.54
N VAL A 199 -23.49 5.36 -8.95
CA VAL A 199 -22.90 5.77 -7.68
C VAL A 199 -23.90 5.46 -6.57
N LEU A 200 -23.62 4.36 -5.85
CA LEU A 200 -24.49 3.85 -4.80
C LEU A 200 -24.30 4.63 -3.49
N ILE A 201 -23.07 5.04 -3.20
CA ILE A 201 -22.75 5.97 -2.09
C ILE A 201 -21.96 7.11 -2.71
N GLU A 202 -22.39 8.35 -2.47
CA GLU A 202 -21.70 9.54 -2.96
C GLU A 202 -20.52 9.86 -2.04
N GLY A 203 -19.35 10.04 -2.62
CA GLY A 203 -18.15 10.48 -1.89
C GLY A 203 -18.01 12.00 -1.94
N ASP A 204 -17.35 12.56 -0.95
CA ASP A 204 -17.09 13.99 -0.84
C ASP A 204 -15.60 14.36 -0.99
N GLY A 205 -14.74 13.37 -1.23
CA GLY A 205 -13.30 13.54 -1.31
C GLY A 205 -12.78 14.06 -2.66
N GLU A 206 -11.50 13.81 -2.90
CA GLU A 206 -10.84 14.20 -4.16
C GLU A 206 -11.45 13.47 -5.36
N THR A 207 -11.53 14.15 -6.51
CA THR A 207 -12.01 13.53 -7.76
C THR A 207 -10.93 12.61 -8.32
N VAL A 208 -11.25 11.37 -8.68
CA VAL A 208 -10.36 10.43 -9.36
C VAL A 208 -10.09 10.88 -10.81
N LYS A 209 -8.82 10.98 -11.19
CA LYS A 209 -8.34 11.17 -12.57
C LYS A 209 -8.05 9.81 -13.18
N SER A 210 -8.09 9.73 -14.51
CA SER A 210 -7.87 8.48 -15.24
C SER A 210 -6.45 7.91 -15.13
N SER A 211 -5.47 8.72 -14.70
CA SER A 211 -4.06 8.33 -14.52
C SER A 211 -3.71 8.04 -13.06
N ASP A 212 -4.67 8.12 -12.14
CA ASP A 212 -4.40 7.90 -10.73
C ASP A 212 -4.16 6.43 -10.41
N THR A 213 -3.54 6.23 -9.26
CA THR A 213 -3.69 5.00 -8.50
C THR A 213 -4.83 5.16 -7.51
N VAL A 214 -5.84 4.30 -7.59
CA VAL A 214 -6.96 4.26 -6.63
C VAL A 214 -6.70 3.21 -5.56
N VAL A 215 -6.96 3.55 -4.30
CA VAL A 215 -7.03 2.55 -3.24
C VAL A 215 -8.47 2.15 -3.09
N ALA A 216 -8.75 0.86 -3.29
CA ALA A 216 -10.11 0.39 -3.36
C ALA A 216 -10.36 -0.90 -2.57
N ASN A 217 -11.55 -0.97 -1.99
CA ASN A 217 -12.17 -2.24 -1.67
C ASN A 217 -13.14 -2.64 -2.79
N TYR A 218 -13.24 -3.92 -3.15
CA TYR A 218 -14.09 -4.35 -4.25
C TYR A 218 -14.62 -5.78 -4.12
N VAL A 219 -15.72 -6.02 -4.82
CA VAL A 219 -16.26 -7.35 -5.13
C VAL A 219 -16.51 -7.42 -6.63
N GLY A 220 -15.97 -8.45 -7.29
CA GLY A 220 -16.23 -8.74 -8.70
C GLY A 220 -17.00 -10.04 -8.86
N VAL A 221 -18.11 -10.00 -9.60
CA VAL A 221 -18.90 -11.19 -9.97
C VAL A 221 -18.95 -11.37 -11.47
N ARG A 222 -19.08 -12.63 -11.90
CA ARG A 222 -19.30 -12.97 -13.31
C ARG A 222 -20.76 -12.71 -13.67
N TRP A 223 -21.00 -12.11 -14.84
CA TRP A 223 -22.36 -11.93 -15.34
C TRP A 223 -23.09 -13.27 -15.53
N ALA A 224 -22.38 -14.29 -16.05
CA ALA A 224 -22.97 -15.57 -16.45
C ALA A 224 -23.68 -16.33 -15.31
N ASP A 225 -23.13 -16.28 -14.09
CA ASP A 225 -23.66 -17.06 -12.97
C ASP A 225 -23.76 -16.30 -11.66
N GLY A 226 -23.30 -15.04 -11.60
CA GLY A 226 -23.29 -14.22 -10.39
C GLY A 226 -22.27 -14.66 -9.35
N LYS A 227 -21.37 -15.59 -9.66
CA LYS A 227 -20.36 -16.03 -8.70
C LYS A 227 -19.27 -14.99 -8.57
N VAL A 228 -18.86 -14.74 -7.33
CA VAL A 228 -17.67 -13.94 -7.00
C VAL A 228 -16.46 -14.66 -7.58
N PHE A 229 -15.65 -13.94 -8.34
CA PHE A 229 -14.37 -14.44 -8.85
C PHE A 229 -13.17 -13.75 -8.17
N ASP A 230 -13.36 -12.54 -7.64
CA ASP A 230 -12.34 -11.83 -6.88
C ASP A 230 -12.97 -10.82 -5.90
N SER A 231 -12.33 -10.62 -4.76
CA SER A 231 -12.78 -9.68 -3.74
C SER A 231 -11.65 -9.29 -2.78
N SER A 232 -11.49 -7.99 -2.51
CA SER A 232 -10.58 -7.51 -1.47
C SER A 232 -11.15 -7.75 -0.05
N TYR A 233 -12.47 -7.72 0.11
CA TYR A 233 -13.13 -7.99 1.40
C TYR A 233 -12.84 -9.40 1.92
N GLN A 234 -12.74 -10.38 1.02
CA GLN A 234 -12.34 -11.75 1.37
C GLN A 234 -10.85 -11.84 1.76
N LYS A 235 -10.02 -10.93 1.26
CA LYS A 235 -8.58 -10.83 1.56
C LYS A 235 -8.29 -9.97 2.79
N GLY A 236 -9.25 -9.16 3.22
CA GLY A 236 -9.20 -8.38 4.46
C GLY A 236 -8.47 -7.03 4.35
N THR A 237 -7.92 -6.67 3.20
CA THR A 237 -7.21 -5.38 3.01
C THR A 237 -7.55 -4.73 1.68
N PRO A 238 -7.71 -3.39 1.62
CA PRO A 238 -7.81 -2.67 0.36
C PRO A 238 -6.58 -2.84 -0.53
N VAL A 239 -6.77 -2.63 -1.83
CA VAL A 239 -5.72 -2.80 -2.83
C VAL A 239 -5.55 -1.51 -3.62
N ALA A 240 -4.29 -1.17 -3.93
CA ALA A 240 -3.95 -0.06 -4.79
C ALA A 240 -3.94 -0.51 -6.27
N PHE A 241 -4.69 0.20 -7.11
CA PHE A 241 -4.82 -0.08 -8.53
C PHE A 241 -4.44 1.16 -9.37
N PRO A 242 -3.31 1.12 -10.08
CA PRO A 242 -3.03 2.08 -11.14
C PRO A 242 -4.09 1.95 -12.23
N LEU A 243 -4.87 3.00 -12.48
CA LEU A 243 -5.99 2.92 -13.43
C LEU A 243 -5.55 2.66 -14.88
N ASP A 244 -4.29 2.96 -15.21
CA ASP A 244 -3.69 2.64 -16.51
C ASP A 244 -3.34 1.15 -16.70
N HIS A 245 -3.35 0.35 -15.62
CA HIS A 245 -2.95 -1.06 -15.63
C HIS A 245 -4.09 -2.03 -15.26
N VAL A 246 -5.34 -1.55 -15.25
CA VAL A 246 -6.54 -2.36 -15.03
C VAL A 246 -7.40 -2.42 -16.30
N ILE A 247 -8.43 -3.27 -16.28
CA ILE A 247 -9.39 -3.37 -17.39
C ILE A 247 -10.04 -2.02 -17.69
N ALA A 248 -10.34 -1.76 -18.98
CA ALA A 248 -10.89 -0.48 -19.42
C ALA A 248 -12.17 -0.09 -18.68
N GLY A 249 -13.00 -1.07 -18.29
CA GLY A 249 -14.22 -0.83 -17.51
C GLY A 249 -13.96 -0.19 -16.15
N TRP A 250 -12.87 -0.52 -15.47
CA TRP A 250 -12.48 0.12 -14.21
C TRP A 250 -11.98 1.55 -14.45
N LYS A 251 -11.05 1.72 -15.39
CA LYS A 251 -10.49 3.04 -15.74
C LYS A 251 -11.59 4.03 -16.11
N GLU A 252 -12.46 3.65 -17.04
CA GLU A 252 -13.57 4.49 -17.50
C GLU A 252 -14.66 4.65 -16.43
N GLY A 253 -14.91 3.61 -15.64
CA GLY A 253 -16.00 3.62 -14.66
C GLY A 253 -15.72 4.48 -13.43
N LEU A 254 -14.45 4.52 -13.00
CA LEU A 254 -14.00 5.22 -11.79
C LEU A 254 -13.49 6.64 -12.07
N ALA A 255 -13.02 6.93 -13.29
CA ALA A 255 -12.63 8.29 -13.65
C ALA A 255 -13.78 9.29 -13.42
N GLY A 256 -13.46 10.42 -12.80
CA GLY A 256 -14.41 11.46 -12.43
C GLY A 256 -15.25 11.18 -11.18
N LYS A 257 -15.16 9.98 -10.58
CA LYS A 257 -15.82 9.67 -9.31
C LYS A 257 -15.05 10.25 -8.13
N LYS A 258 -15.69 10.30 -6.97
CA LYS A 258 -15.13 10.91 -5.76
C LYS A 258 -14.54 9.83 -4.85
N VAL A 259 -13.43 10.14 -4.19
CA VAL A 259 -13.02 9.38 -3.00
C VAL A 259 -14.15 9.42 -1.98
N GLY A 260 -14.42 8.29 -1.34
CA GLY A 260 -15.59 8.07 -0.50
C GLY A 260 -16.78 7.45 -1.25
N SER A 261 -16.70 7.30 -2.58
CA SER A 261 -17.80 6.71 -3.35
C SER A 261 -17.82 5.19 -3.29
N ARG A 262 -19.02 4.62 -3.25
CA ARG A 262 -19.28 3.24 -3.71
C ARG A 262 -19.86 3.29 -5.10
N VAL A 263 -19.19 2.63 -6.05
CA VAL A 263 -19.53 2.65 -7.47
C VAL A 263 -19.83 1.23 -7.93
N GLU A 264 -21.02 1.01 -8.48
CA GLU A 264 -21.32 -0.21 -9.23
C GLU A 264 -20.93 -0.02 -10.70
N ILE A 265 -20.26 -1.02 -11.28
CA ILE A 265 -19.78 -1.00 -12.65
C ILE A 265 -20.19 -2.31 -13.33
N VAL A 266 -21.06 -2.21 -14.34
CA VAL A 266 -21.37 -3.33 -15.25
C VAL A 266 -20.48 -3.20 -16.48
N VAL A 267 -19.55 -4.16 -16.63
CA VAL A 267 -18.48 -4.13 -17.62
C VAL A 267 -18.81 -5.10 -18.77
N PRO A 268 -18.97 -4.62 -20.01
CA PRO A 268 -19.15 -5.48 -21.17
C PRO A 268 -17.85 -6.24 -21.51
N THR A 269 -17.97 -7.34 -22.22
CA THR A 269 -16.85 -8.26 -22.52
C THR A 269 -15.62 -7.57 -23.13
N ASP A 270 -15.83 -6.61 -24.04
CA ASP A 270 -14.78 -5.85 -24.73
C ASP A 270 -14.02 -4.87 -23.82
N LYS A 271 -14.57 -4.56 -22.63
CA LYS A 271 -13.96 -3.72 -21.60
C LYS A 271 -13.57 -4.49 -20.34
N ALA A 272 -13.79 -5.81 -20.34
CA ALA A 272 -13.40 -6.75 -19.30
C ALA A 272 -12.11 -7.49 -19.70
N TYR A 273 -12.03 -8.80 -19.47
CA TYR A 273 -10.89 -9.63 -19.87
C TYR A 273 -11.07 -10.28 -21.25
N GLY A 274 -12.17 -10.01 -21.96
CA GLY A 274 -12.46 -10.61 -23.26
C GLY A 274 -13.17 -11.97 -23.17
N THR A 275 -13.20 -12.67 -24.29
CA THR A 275 -13.87 -13.96 -24.47
C THR A 275 -12.97 -15.13 -24.07
N ALA A 276 -13.57 -16.30 -23.82
CA ALA A 276 -12.82 -17.52 -23.50
C ALA A 276 -11.86 -17.94 -24.63
N LYS A 277 -12.20 -17.59 -25.88
CA LYS A 277 -11.34 -17.86 -27.04
C LYS A 277 -10.09 -16.98 -27.04
N GLU A 278 -10.22 -15.71 -26.68
CA GLU A 278 -9.10 -14.75 -26.63
C GLU A 278 -8.16 -15.05 -25.45
N LEU A 279 -8.72 -15.47 -24.32
CA LEU A 279 -7.97 -15.75 -23.10
C LEU A 279 -7.24 -17.11 -23.12
N GLY A 280 -7.73 -18.09 -23.90
CA GLY A 280 -7.18 -19.44 -23.92
C GLY A 280 -7.66 -20.31 -22.75
N LYS A 281 -7.24 -21.58 -22.75
CA LYS A 281 -7.76 -22.61 -21.82
C LYS A 281 -7.23 -22.47 -20.39
N ASP A 282 -6.05 -21.88 -20.22
CA ASP A 282 -5.35 -21.77 -18.94
C ASP A 282 -5.49 -20.36 -18.31
N ALA A 283 -6.51 -19.63 -18.74
CA ALA A 283 -6.75 -18.26 -18.29
C ALA A 283 -7.10 -18.21 -16.80
N GLN A 284 -6.40 -17.34 -16.07
CA GLN A 284 -6.67 -17.09 -14.65
C GLN A 284 -7.86 -16.13 -14.43
N TYR A 285 -8.26 -15.40 -15.46
CA TYR A 285 -9.34 -14.41 -15.41
C TYR A 285 -10.64 -14.94 -16.01
N PRO A 286 -11.80 -14.52 -15.50
CA PRO A 286 -13.09 -14.91 -16.07
C PRO A 286 -13.29 -14.28 -17.45
N ALA A 287 -13.78 -15.08 -18.39
CA ALA A 287 -14.24 -14.60 -19.69
C ALA A 287 -15.65 -13.97 -19.59
N GLY A 288 -15.94 -13.02 -20.48
CA GLY A 288 -17.26 -12.43 -20.66
C GLY A 288 -17.49 -11.17 -19.82
N PRO A 289 -18.76 -10.75 -19.69
CA PRO A 289 -19.11 -9.55 -18.96
C PRO A 289 -19.02 -9.77 -17.44
N LEU A 290 -18.71 -8.69 -16.72
CA LEU A 290 -18.49 -8.68 -15.29
C LEU A 290 -19.30 -7.58 -14.62
N VAL A 291 -19.53 -7.72 -13.31
CA VAL A 291 -20.10 -6.66 -12.48
C VAL A 291 -19.21 -6.47 -11.26
N PHE A 292 -18.89 -5.21 -10.98
CA PHE A 292 -18.10 -4.83 -9.82
C PHE A 292 -18.89 -3.88 -8.94
N VAL A 293 -18.67 -3.99 -7.63
CA VAL A 293 -18.94 -2.91 -6.67
C VAL A 293 -17.59 -2.52 -6.09
N VAL A 294 -17.25 -1.24 -6.22
CA VAL A 294 -15.95 -0.67 -5.87
C VAL A 294 -16.14 0.47 -4.90
N ASP A 295 -15.49 0.37 -3.75
CA ASP A 295 -15.37 1.44 -2.76
C ASP A 295 -14.06 2.17 -3.02
N VAL A 296 -14.15 3.44 -3.41
CA VAL A 296 -12.98 4.29 -3.66
C VAL A 296 -12.55 4.91 -2.33
N LEU A 297 -11.55 4.31 -1.68
CA LEU A 297 -11.10 4.73 -0.34
C LEU A 297 -10.05 5.84 -0.40
N GLY A 298 -9.34 5.97 -1.52
CA GLY A 298 -8.38 7.04 -1.73
C GLY A 298 -7.85 7.08 -3.15
N ARG A 299 -7.10 8.13 -3.46
CA ARG A 299 -6.34 8.29 -4.70
C ARG A 299 -4.97 8.86 -4.42
N THR A 300 -4.01 8.50 -5.25
CA THR A 300 -2.71 9.18 -5.37
C THR A 300 -2.46 9.46 -6.85
N ASP A 301 -1.78 10.58 -7.13
CA ASP A 301 -1.22 10.76 -8.48
C ASP A 301 -0.19 9.65 -8.73
N THR A 302 -0.18 9.07 -9.92
CA THR A 302 0.83 8.07 -10.29
C THR A 302 2.14 8.81 -10.62
N PRO A 303 3.26 8.53 -9.94
CA PRO A 303 4.54 9.16 -10.28
C PRO A 303 4.97 8.80 -11.69
N ALA A 304 5.52 9.77 -12.45
CA ALA A 304 5.99 9.57 -13.83
C ALA A 304 7.04 8.44 -13.99
N ALA A 305 7.68 8.01 -12.90
CA ALA A 305 8.62 6.89 -12.89
C ALA A 305 7.92 5.51 -13.06
N ALA A 306 6.68 5.36 -12.57
CA ALA A 306 5.92 4.11 -12.67
C ALA A 306 5.38 3.83 -14.08
N GLU A 307 5.24 4.88 -14.90
CA GLU A 307 4.75 4.82 -16.29
C GLU A 307 5.67 3.98 -17.22
N LYS A 308 6.90 3.68 -16.78
CA LYS A 308 7.88 2.91 -17.56
C LYS A 308 7.91 1.40 -17.28
N ALA A 309 7.12 0.89 -16.33
CA ALA A 309 7.06 -0.54 -16.04
C ALA A 309 6.01 -1.24 -16.94
N PRO A 310 6.39 -2.27 -17.73
CA PRO A 310 5.43 -2.97 -18.59
C PRO A 310 4.38 -3.70 -17.74
N GLY A 311 3.12 -3.59 -18.17
CA GLY A 311 1.94 -4.06 -17.46
C GLY A 311 2.02 -5.53 -17.05
N ALA A 312 2.26 -5.76 -15.77
CA ALA A 312 1.82 -6.95 -15.08
C ALA A 312 0.46 -6.63 -14.44
N ALA A 313 -0.55 -7.42 -14.78
CA ALA A 313 -1.79 -7.44 -14.01
C ALA A 313 -1.47 -7.71 -12.52
N PRO A 314 -2.24 -7.18 -11.57
CA PRO A 314 -1.94 -7.37 -10.15
C PRO A 314 -2.12 -8.84 -9.75
N SER A 315 -1.04 -9.60 -9.82
CA SER A 315 -0.90 -10.86 -9.09
C SER A 315 -0.77 -10.52 -7.62
N SER A 316 -1.88 -10.58 -6.90
CA SER A 316 -1.92 -10.59 -5.43
C SER A 316 -1.26 -11.89 -4.93
N SER A 317 0.06 -11.89 -4.84
CA SER A 317 0.83 -12.92 -4.14
C SER A 317 2.19 -12.35 -3.74
N ALA A 318 2.22 -11.64 -2.62
CA ALA A 318 3.39 -11.56 -1.76
C ALA A 318 2.95 -11.06 -0.37
N ALA A 319 2.39 -11.96 0.44
CA ALA A 319 2.56 -11.83 1.89
C ALA A 319 4.02 -12.19 2.21
N PRO A 320 4.68 -11.51 3.17
CA PRO A 320 6.00 -11.94 3.63
C PRO A 320 5.86 -13.32 4.27
N GLN A 321 6.57 -14.31 3.72
CA GLN A 321 6.66 -15.64 4.30
C GLN A 321 7.35 -15.55 5.67
N GLY A 322 6.57 -15.65 6.74
CA GLY A 322 7.09 -16.05 8.04
C GLY A 322 7.46 -17.53 7.98
N SER A 323 8.75 -17.85 8.02
CA SER A 323 9.25 -19.22 8.13
C SER A 323 9.01 -19.76 9.54
N GLY A 324 7.80 -20.26 9.77
CA GLY A 324 7.47 -21.09 10.93
C GLY A 324 8.28 -22.39 10.91
N GLY A 325 9.00 -22.64 12.00
CA GLY A 325 9.90 -23.78 12.17
C GLY A 325 9.21 -25.14 12.02
N ALA A 326 9.87 -26.02 11.28
CA ALA A 326 9.51 -27.44 11.23
C ALA A 326 9.85 -28.10 12.57
N SER A 327 8.84 -28.22 13.43
CA SER A 327 8.89 -29.13 14.57
C SER A 327 8.79 -30.57 14.04
N SER A 328 9.87 -31.33 14.21
CA SER A 328 9.95 -32.74 13.83
C SER A 328 9.27 -33.57 14.92
N GLN A 329 8.13 -34.18 14.60
CA GLN A 329 7.62 -35.32 15.36
C GLN A 329 8.12 -36.64 14.76
N PRO A 330 8.46 -37.65 15.58
CA PRO A 330 9.03 -38.91 15.10
C PRO A 330 7.95 -39.85 14.56
N ARG A 331 8.26 -40.55 13.46
CA ARG A 331 7.44 -41.64 12.92
C ARG A 331 7.45 -42.83 13.88
N GLU A 332 6.29 -43.15 14.41
CA GLU A 332 6.01 -44.43 15.06
C GLU A 332 5.83 -45.50 13.95
N SER A 333 6.67 -46.53 14.02
CA SER A 333 6.66 -47.70 13.15
C SER A 333 5.58 -48.69 13.56
N ALA A 334 4.68 -49.04 12.63
CA ALA A 334 3.76 -50.18 12.79
C ALA A 334 4.52 -51.53 12.74
N PRO A 335 4.14 -52.55 13.55
CA PRO A 335 4.74 -53.87 13.47
C PRO A 335 4.06 -54.72 12.38
N GLY A 336 4.87 -55.49 11.66
CA GLY A 336 4.42 -56.54 10.76
C GLY A 336 4.27 -57.88 11.49
N LYS A 337 3.19 -58.57 11.13
CA LYS A 337 2.73 -59.93 11.49
C LYS A 337 2.01 -60.09 12.83
#